data_AF-A0A2E1DXR1-F1
#
_entry.id   AF-A0A2E1DXR1-F1
#
_cell.length_a   1.000
_cell.length_b   1.000
_cell.length_c   1.000
_cell.angle_alpha   90.00
_cell.angle_beta   90.00
_cell.angle_gamma   90.00
#
_symmetry.space_group_name_H-M   'P 1'
#
loop_
_entity.id
_entity.type
_entity.pdbx_description
1 polymer ?
#
loop_
_entity_poly.entity_id
_entity_poly.type
_entity_poly.pdbx_seq_one_letter_code
_entity_poly.pdbx_strand_id
1 'polypeptide(L)'
;MYKNISTFLFCLLLSLNLNAQKPSVKEDAKKSKKEKTYKDIITKEAITDNGLFDIHKVKEKYYYEINDTLFGREMLMVTRIAKTASGLGFGGGKQNTQVLRWQKKDNKILLRVVSHNVVASDSLPVNEAVLNSNFEPILYSFKIESKGIDSTSTLIEVTKLFSEDVKPLGFPQSRRKGYKISSLNSKKSFIESIKSYPENI
;
A
#
# COMPACT_ATOMS: atom_id res chain seq x y z
N MET A 1 27.52 49.55 -67.40
CA MET A 1 27.57 48.35 -68.27
C MET A 1 27.67 47.14 -67.36
N TYR A 2 26.82 46.14 -67.61
CA TYR A 2 26.44 45.03 -66.72
C TYR A 2 27.54 43.95 -66.50
N LYS A 3 27.40 43.21 -65.39
CA LYS A 3 27.77 41.79 -65.13
C LYS A 3 29.27 41.50 -64.87
N ASN A 4 29.71 40.56 -64.03
CA ASN A 4 29.12 39.52 -63.15
C ASN A 4 30.29 38.94 -62.30
N ILE A 5 30.15 38.77 -60.98
CA ILE A 5 29.96 37.51 -60.23
C ILE A 5 31.16 36.54 -60.24
N SER A 6 31.69 36.24 -59.04
CA SER A 6 32.05 34.89 -58.50
C SER A 6 33.19 35.04 -57.47
N THR A 7 33.21 34.49 -56.26
CA THR A 7 32.28 33.75 -55.40
C THR A 7 32.82 33.88 -53.96
N PHE A 8 31.88 33.84 -53.03
CA PHE A 8 31.97 34.10 -51.61
C PHE A 8 32.54 32.88 -50.84
N LEU A 9 33.56 33.06 -49.99
CA LEU A 9 33.85 32.14 -48.88
C LEU A 9 34.19 32.97 -47.64
N PHE A 10 33.14 33.49 -47.00
CA PHE A 10 33.25 34.26 -45.77
C PHE A 10 33.21 33.31 -44.57
N CYS A 11 34.37 33.07 -43.96
CA CYS A 11 34.47 32.42 -42.66
C CYS A 11 33.81 33.32 -41.61
N LEU A 12 32.64 32.88 -41.14
CA LEU A 12 31.88 33.52 -40.08
C LEU A 12 32.55 33.25 -38.72
N LEU A 13 33.47 34.13 -38.32
CA LEU A 13 33.91 34.27 -36.93
C LEU A 13 32.76 34.91 -36.12
N LEU A 14 31.80 34.10 -35.68
CA LEU A 14 30.84 34.53 -34.66
C LEU A 14 31.49 34.39 -33.28
N SER A 15 31.84 35.54 -32.71
CA SER A 15 32.25 35.74 -31.33
C SER A 15 31.28 35.07 -30.35
N LEU A 16 31.72 34.00 -29.70
CA LEU A 16 31.08 33.46 -28.50
C LEU A 16 31.29 34.45 -27.35
N ASN A 17 30.29 35.29 -27.09
CA ASN A 17 30.14 35.95 -25.80
C ASN A 17 29.81 34.86 -24.78
N LEU A 18 30.82 34.45 -24.00
CA LEU A 18 30.68 33.55 -22.87
C LEU A 18 30.01 34.30 -21.72
N ASN A 19 28.69 34.44 -21.83
CA ASN A 19 27.86 34.96 -20.75
C ASN A 19 27.73 33.84 -19.72
N ALA A 20 28.56 33.90 -18.67
CA ALA A 20 28.52 32.98 -17.54
C ALA A 20 27.22 33.18 -16.77
N GLN A 21 26.15 32.54 -17.25
CA GLN A 21 24.85 32.51 -16.61
C GLN A 21 24.99 31.59 -15.38
N LYS A 22 25.22 32.19 -14.21
CA LYS A 22 25.06 31.51 -12.92
C LYS A 22 23.72 30.78 -12.95
N PRO A 23 23.67 29.45 -12.74
CA PRO A 23 22.39 28.78 -12.57
C PRO A 23 21.79 29.34 -11.28
N SER A 24 20.75 30.17 -11.41
CA SER A 24 19.88 30.49 -10.30
C SER A 24 19.15 29.20 -9.95
N VAL A 25 19.73 28.48 -8.99
CA VAL A 25 19.05 27.44 -8.24
C VAL A 25 17.85 28.13 -7.61
N LYS A 26 16.71 28.07 -8.29
CA LYS A 26 15.41 28.19 -7.63
C LYS A 26 15.37 27.00 -6.70
N GLU A 27 15.80 27.27 -5.47
CA GLU A 27 15.58 26.43 -4.33
C GLU A 27 14.07 26.42 -4.12
N ASP A 28 13.38 25.54 -4.84
CA ASP A 28 12.06 25.06 -4.43
C ASP A 28 12.29 24.37 -3.09
N ALA A 29 12.26 25.18 -2.03
CA ALA A 29 12.11 24.75 -0.66
C ALA A 29 10.76 24.03 -0.59
N LYS A 30 10.79 22.75 -0.97
CA LYS A 30 9.75 21.78 -0.75
C LYS A 30 9.60 21.71 0.76
N LYS A 31 8.77 22.60 1.32
CA LYS A 31 8.39 22.62 2.73
C LYS A 31 8.22 21.16 3.13
N SER A 32 9.15 20.64 3.92
CA SER A 32 9.03 19.31 4.49
C SER A 32 7.69 19.33 5.21
N LYS A 33 6.68 18.64 4.66
CA LYS A 33 5.39 18.52 5.31
C LYS A 33 5.70 17.93 6.68
N LYS A 34 5.56 18.74 7.73
CA LYS A 34 5.72 18.29 9.11
C LYS A 34 4.95 16.99 9.25
N GLU A 35 5.64 15.93 9.67
CA GLU A 35 4.99 14.65 9.92
C GLU A 35 3.89 14.86 10.96
N LYS A 36 2.72 14.30 10.69
CA LYS A 36 1.58 14.42 11.60
C LYS A 36 1.86 13.59 12.84
N THR A 37 1.55 14.14 14.00
CA THR A 37 1.62 13.39 15.25
C THR A 37 0.36 12.53 15.42
N TYR A 38 0.41 11.56 16.33
CA TYR A 38 -0.75 10.73 16.68
C TYR A 38 -1.99 11.58 16.99
N LYS A 39 -1.83 12.61 17.82
CA LYS A 39 -2.93 13.51 18.24
C LYS A 39 -3.47 14.39 17.10
N ASP A 40 -2.68 14.62 16.05
CA ASP A 40 -3.14 15.33 14.85
C ASP A 40 -4.03 14.44 13.95
N ILE A 41 -3.93 13.11 14.11
CA ILE A 41 -4.65 12.11 13.30
C ILE A 41 -5.84 11.56 14.10
N ILE A 42 -5.57 11.02 15.29
CA ILE A 42 -6.56 10.48 16.23
C ILE A 42 -6.98 11.62 17.16
N THR A 43 -7.96 12.39 16.69
CA THR A 43 -8.52 13.53 17.42
C THR A 43 -9.49 13.06 18.51
N LYS A 44 -9.99 13.99 19.33
CA LYS A 44 -11.04 13.70 20.32
C LYS A 44 -12.37 13.24 19.71
N GLU A 45 -12.56 13.46 18.41
CA GLU A 45 -13.74 13.01 17.66
C GLU A 45 -13.58 11.58 17.12
N ALA A 46 -12.40 10.97 17.29
CA ALA A 46 -12.17 9.60 16.86
C ALA A 46 -13.06 8.63 17.63
N ILE A 47 -13.69 7.71 16.91
CA ILE A 47 -14.37 6.56 17.50
C ILE A 47 -13.36 5.43 17.54
N THR A 48 -12.99 4.98 18.73
CA THR A 48 -12.03 3.91 18.94
C THR A 48 -12.74 2.63 19.36
N ASP A 49 -12.41 1.53 18.70
CA ASP A 49 -12.75 0.17 19.09
C ASP A 49 -11.44 -0.55 19.43
N ASN A 50 -11.34 -1.11 20.64
CA ASN A 50 -10.09 -1.73 21.11
C ASN A 50 -10.11 -3.24 20.86
N GLY A 51 -8.96 -3.83 20.53
CA GLY A 51 -8.85 -5.27 20.34
C GLY A 51 -7.42 -5.70 20.06
N LEU A 52 -7.25 -6.77 19.28
CA LEU A 52 -5.92 -7.23 18.87
C LEU A 52 -5.18 -6.10 18.14
N PHE A 53 -5.87 -5.47 17.20
CA PHE A 53 -5.53 -4.15 16.67
C PHE A 53 -6.60 -3.18 17.15
N ASP A 54 -6.19 -2.02 17.65
CA ASP A 54 -7.13 -0.94 17.93
C ASP A 54 -7.52 -0.28 16.61
N ILE A 55 -8.82 -0.02 16.45
CA ILE A 55 -9.39 0.59 15.26
C ILE A 55 -9.85 1.98 15.63
N HIS A 56 -9.35 2.98 14.90
CA HIS A 56 -9.83 4.35 15.02
C HIS A 56 -10.55 4.77 13.76
N LYS A 57 -11.79 5.24 13.91
CA LYS A 57 -12.53 5.91 12.85
C LYS A 57 -12.48 7.42 13.07
N VAL A 58 -11.94 8.14 12.08
CA VAL A 58 -11.91 9.61 12.06
C VAL A 58 -12.58 10.07 10.77
N LYS A 59 -13.80 10.59 10.88
CA LYS A 59 -14.69 10.85 9.73
C LYS A 59 -14.87 9.57 8.90
N GLU A 60 -14.50 9.59 7.62
CA GLU A 60 -14.61 8.46 6.70
C GLU A 60 -13.34 7.60 6.63
N LYS A 61 -12.34 7.88 7.47
CA LYS A 61 -11.07 7.14 7.47
C LYS A 61 -10.98 6.18 8.64
N TYR A 62 -10.50 4.99 8.34
CA TYR A 62 -10.15 3.98 9.33
C TYR A 62 -8.64 3.87 9.46
N TYR A 63 -8.19 3.76 10.70
CA TYR A 63 -6.81 3.54 11.06
C TYR A 63 -6.70 2.30 11.92
N TYR A 64 -5.64 1.53 11.70
CA TYR A 64 -5.22 0.50 12.63
C TYR A 64 -4.05 1.01 13.44
N GLU A 65 -4.15 0.88 14.75
CA GLU A 65 -3.04 0.96 15.69
C GLU A 65 -2.60 -0.47 16.03
N ILE A 66 -1.40 -0.81 15.60
CA ILE A 66 -0.84 -2.16 15.69
C ILE A 66 0.28 -2.14 16.72
N ASN A 67 0.16 -2.91 17.80
CA ASN A 67 1.27 -3.09 18.72
C ASN A 67 2.47 -3.72 17.99
N ASP A 68 3.66 -3.16 18.16
CA ASP A 68 4.85 -3.56 17.40
C ASP A 68 5.22 -5.05 17.62
N THR A 69 4.79 -5.66 18.73
CA THR A 69 4.98 -7.10 19.02
C THR A 69 4.13 -8.05 18.18
N LEU A 70 3.17 -7.51 17.43
CA LEU A 70 2.32 -8.28 16.51
C LEU A 70 2.90 -8.38 15.11
N PHE A 71 3.90 -7.54 14.76
CA PHE A 71 4.60 -7.67 13.50
C PHE A 71 5.36 -9.00 13.41
N GLY A 72 5.36 -9.59 12.22
CA GLY A 72 5.96 -10.91 11.98
C GLY A 72 5.03 -12.09 12.29
N ARG A 73 3.93 -11.87 13.03
CA ARG A 73 2.95 -12.93 13.31
C ARG A 73 2.13 -13.27 12.07
N GLU A 74 1.90 -14.56 11.88
CA GLU A 74 1.02 -15.09 10.85
C GLU A 74 -0.43 -15.06 11.32
N MET A 75 -1.33 -14.65 10.44
CA MET A 75 -2.75 -14.47 10.74
C MET A 75 -3.59 -15.02 9.59
N LEU A 76 -4.66 -15.76 9.91
CA LEU A 76 -5.55 -16.32 8.90
C LEU A 76 -6.60 -15.29 8.49
N MET A 77 -6.62 -14.92 7.22
CA MET A 77 -7.66 -14.10 6.62
C MET A 77 -8.67 -14.99 5.91
N VAL A 78 -9.96 -14.78 6.19
CA VAL A 78 -11.07 -15.42 5.48
C VAL A 78 -12.01 -14.37 4.90
N THR A 79 -12.23 -14.43 3.59
CA THR A 79 -13.20 -13.57 2.90
C THR A 79 -14.50 -14.34 2.68
N ARG A 80 -15.64 -13.74 3.01
CA ARG A 80 -16.98 -14.34 2.85
C ARG A 80 -17.94 -13.35 2.19
N ILE A 81 -18.89 -13.89 1.44
CA ILE A 81 -20.02 -13.11 0.92
C ILE A 81 -20.99 -12.84 2.06
N ALA A 82 -21.27 -11.58 2.39
CA ALA A 82 -22.36 -11.28 3.31
C ALA A 82 -23.73 -11.46 2.63
N LYS A 83 -23.90 -10.84 1.45
CA LYS A 83 -25.11 -10.90 0.62
C LYS A 83 -24.69 -10.88 -0.86
N THR A 84 -25.49 -11.46 -1.75
CA THR A 84 -25.20 -11.52 -3.19
C THR A 84 -26.45 -11.59 -4.04
N ALA A 85 -26.35 -11.16 -5.30
CA ALA A 85 -27.37 -11.38 -6.31
C ALA A 85 -27.41 -12.87 -6.74
N SER A 86 -28.53 -13.26 -7.36
CA SER A 86 -28.73 -14.61 -7.88
C SER A 86 -27.61 -15.02 -8.84
N GLY A 87 -27.18 -16.29 -8.75
CA GLY A 87 -26.11 -16.85 -9.60
C GLY A 87 -24.69 -16.45 -9.24
N LEU A 88 -24.47 -15.64 -8.20
CA LEU A 88 -23.13 -15.16 -7.78
C LEU A 88 -22.62 -15.76 -6.45
N GLY A 89 -23.24 -16.86 -6.02
CA GLY A 89 -22.92 -17.57 -4.77
C GLY A 89 -24.04 -17.44 -3.76
N PHE A 90 -23.71 -17.53 -2.47
CA PHE A 90 -24.67 -17.44 -1.37
C PHE A 90 -24.06 -16.71 -0.16
N GLY A 91 -24.92 -16.11 0.68
CA GLY A 91 -24.51 -15.45 1.93
C GLY A 91 -23.85 -16.43 2.90
N GLY A 92 -22.78 -15.99 3.56
CA GLY A 92 -21.90 -16.82 4.39
C GLY A 92 -20.84 -17.61 3.61
N GLY A 93 -20.99 -17.72 2.28
CA GLY A 93 -20.11 -18.51 1.42
C GLY A 93 -18.67 -17.99 1.40
N LYS A 94 -17.71 -18.86 1.69
CA LYS A 94 -16.27 -18.58 1.68
C LYS A 94 -15.77 -18.30 0.25
N GLN A 95 -15.04 -17.21 0.08
CA GLN A 95 -14.47 -16.78 -1.20
C GLN A 95 -12.98 -16.97 -1.28
N ASN A 96 -12.28 -16.71 -0.17
CA ASN A 96 -10.85 -16.80 -0.13
C ASN A 96 -10.37 -17.13 1.28
N THR A 97 -9.20 -17.74 1.37
CA THR A 97 -8.49 -18.02 2.61
C THR A 97 -7.01 -17.87 2.34
N GLN A 98 -6.33 -17.03 3.12
CA GLN A 98 -4.88 -16.85 3.01
C GLN A 98 -4.27 -16.63 4.39
N VAL A 99 -3.02 -17.03 4.54
CA VAL A 99 -2.19 -16.64 5.67
C VAL A 99 -1.51 -15.33 5.32
N LEU A 100 -1.66 -14.35 6.19
CA LEU A 100 -1.09 -13.02 6.04
C LEU A 100 -0.09 -12.73 7.14
N ARG A 101 0.91 -11.92 6.82
CA ARG A 101 1.87 -11.40 7.80
C ARG A 101 2.01 -9.90 7.64
N TRP A 102 1.86 -9.18 8.75
CA TRP A 102 2.16 -7.76 8.83
C TRP A 102 3.65 -7.59 9.11
N GLN A 103 4.37 -6.88 8.25
CA GLN A 103 5.81 -6.66 8.35
C GLN A 103 6.11 -5.17 8.38
N LYS A 104 6.84 -4.73 9.40
CA LYS A 104 7.47 -3.40 9.41
C LYS A 104 8.75 -3.45 8.57
N LYS A 105 8.82 -2.61 7.53
CA LYS A 105 9.98 -2.49 6.65
C LYS A 105 10.24 -1.02 6.33
N ASP A 106 11.39 -0.53 6.77
CA ASP A 106 11.76 0.89 6.68
C ASP A 106 10.63 1.78 7.23
N ASN A 107 10.15 2.73 6.43
CA ASN A 107 9.07 3.67 6.80
C ASN A 107 7.67 3.19 6.36
N LYS A 108 7.48 1.88 6.23
CA LYS A 108 6.23 1.28 5.74
C LYS A 108 5.85 0.03 6.53
N ILE A 109 4.55 -0.25 6.54
CA ILE A 109 4.02 -1.55 6.91
C ILE A 109 3.61 -2.28 5.63
N LEU A 110 4.03 -3.53 5.49
CA LEU A 110 3.70 -4.40 4.37
C LEU A 110 2.76 -5.50 4.87
N LEU A 111 1.66 -5.70 4.16
CA LEU A 111 0.84 -6.89 4.32
C LEU A 111 1.30 -7.89 3.28
N ARG A 112 1.80 -9.04 3.71
CA ARG A 112 2.32 -10.08 2.84
C ARG A 112 1.44 -11.31 2.85
N VAL A 113 1.43 -12.03 1.74
CA VAL A 113 0.82 -13.36 1.65
C VAL A 113 1.91 -14.38 1.96
N VAL A 114 1.69 -15.18 2.99
CA VAL A 114 2.59 -16.27 3.38
C VAL A 114 2.22 -17.52 2.60
N SER A 115 3.22 -18.20 2.06
CA SER A 115 3.05 -19.50 1.40
C SER A 115 3.79 -20.58 2.20
N HIS A 116 3.10 -21.68 2.47
CA HIS A 116 3.68 -22.88 3.07
C HIS A 116 3.78 -24.03 2.06
N ASN A 117 3.78 -23.71 0.75
CA ASN A 117 3.75 -24.73 -0.30
C ASN A 117 5.05 -25.55 -0.37
N VAL A 118 6.17 -24.96 0.05
CA VAL A 118 7.46 -25.64 0.14
C VAL A 118 7.97 -25.45 1.57
N VAL A 119 8.31 -26.53 2.27
CA VAL A 119 8.84 -26.46 3.64
C VAL A 119 10.10 -27.31 3.74
N ALA A 120 11.06 -26.86 4.54
CA ALA A 120 12.23 -27.62 4.93
C ALA A 120 12.48 -27.40 6.41
N SER A 121 12.94 -28.44 7.11
CA SER A 121 13.30 -28.31 8.53
C SER A 121 14.44 -27.29 8.70
N ASP A 122 14.35 -26.46 9.73
CA ASP A 122 15.33 -25.40 10.03
C ASP A 122 16.74 -25.93 10.26
N SER A 123 16.89 -27.22 10.59
CA SER A 123 18.18 -27.88 10.78
C SER A 123 18.86 -28.31 9.48
N LEU A 124 18.17 -28.24 8.34
CA LEU A 124 18.69 -28.71 7.05
C LEU A 124 19.32 -27.54 6.26
N PRO A 125 20.50 -27.75 5.62
CA PRO A 125 21.13 -26.74 4.77
C PRO A 125 20.24 -26.21 3.62
N VAL A 126 19.22 -27.00 3.22
CA VAL A 126 18.27 -26.62 2.16
C VAL A 126 17.23 -25.58 2.63
N ASN A 127 17.14 -25.30 3.93
CA ASN A 127 16.16 -24.35 4.49
C ASN A 127 16.29 -22.96 3.87
N GLU A 128 17.51 -22.43 3.74
CA GLU A 128 17.71 -21.11 3.10
C GLU A 128 17.24 -21.09 1.64
N ALA A 129 17.51 -22.15 0.87
CA ALA A 129 17.05 -22.25 -0.51
C ALA A 129 15.51 -22.31 -0.60
N VAL A 130 14.88 -22.99 0.34
CA VAL A 130 13.42 -23.06 0.45
C VAL A 130 12.83 -21.71 0.85
N LEU A 131 13.40 -21.00 1.82
CA LEU A 131 12.98 -19.66 2.22
C LEU A 131 13.09 -18.67 1.04
N ASN A 132 14.20 -18.70 0.32
CA ASN A 132 14.41 -17.86 -0.86
C ASN A 132 13.43 -18.19 -2.00
N SER A 133 13.02 -19.45 -2.12
CA SER A 133 12.03 -19.90 -3.12
C SER A 133 10.59 -19.56 -2.73
N ASN A 134 10.31 -19.34 -1.44
CA ASN A 134 9.01 -18.96 -0.90
C ASN A 134 8.88 -17.45 -0.65
N PHE A 135 9.43 -16.62 -1.53
CA PHE A 135 9.34 -15.17 -1.35
C PHE A 135 7.88 -14.70 -1.23
N GLU A 136 7.55 -14.09 -0.09
CA GLU A 136 6.19 -13.69 0.26
C GLU A 136 5.78 -12.44 -0.53
N PRO A 137 4.83 -12.51 -1.48
CA PRO A 137 4.43 -11.33 -2.24
C PRO A 137 3.75 -10.29 -1.34
N ILE A 138 3.97 -9.01 -1.67
CA ILE A 138 3.32 -7.89 -0.99
C ILE A 138 1.89 -7.78 -1.50
N LEU A 139 0.92 -8.01 -0.63
CA LEU A 139 -0.51 -7.80 -0.88
C LEU A 139 -0.86 -6.32 -0.90
N TYR A 140 -0.38 -5.59 0.12
CA TYR A 140 -0.65 -4.17 0.28
C TYR A 140 0.51 -3.49 1.01
N SER A 141 0.70 -2.20 0.78
CA SER A 141 1.73 -1.40 1.45
C SER A 141 1.11 -0.14 2.05
N PHE A 142 1.37 0.07 3.33
CA PHE A 142 0.87 1.19 4.11
C PHE A 142 2.02 2.13 4.44
N LYS A 143 1.74 3.42 4.34
CA LYS A 143 2.59 4.45 4.94
C LYS A 143 2.37 4.43 6.46
N ILE A 144 3.45 4.55 7.23
CA ILE A 144 3.34 4.82 8.66
C ILE A 144 2.85 6.27 8.82
N GLU A 145 1.70 6.46 9.46
CA GLU A 145 1.15 7.80 9.66
C GLU A 145 1.68 8.44 10.94
N SER A 146 1.89 7.65 12.00
CA SER A 146 2.59 8.06 13.22
C SER A 146 2.95 6.83 14.08
N LYS A 147 3.74 7.04 15.13
CA LYS A 147 3.83 6.08 16.25
C LYS A 147 2.67 6.31 17.21
N GLY A 148 2.31 5.28 17.98
CA GLY A 148 1.39 5.41 19.11
C GLY A 148 1.88 6.37 20.18
N ILE A 149 1.00 6.68 21.13
CA ILE A 149 1.26 7.64 22.21
C ILE A 149 2.49 7.26 23.03
N ASP A 150 2.67 5.97 23.32
CA ASP A 150 3.78 5.41 24.09
C ASP A 150 4.93 4.90 23.21
N SER A 151 4.84 5.07 21.89
CA SER A 151 5.78 4.55 20.89
C SER A 151 5.93 3.02 20.84
N THR A 152 5.00 2.24 21.44
CA THR A 152 5.00 0.77 21.38
C THR A 152 4.12 0.22 20.25
N SER A 153 3.37 1.09 19.58
CA SER A 153 2.50 0.76 18.46
C SER A 153 2.79 1.63 17.23
N THR A 154 2.31 1.18 16.08
CA THR A 154 2.40 1.86 14.80
C THR A 154 1.01 2.12 14.24
N LEU A 155 0.74 3.37 13.85
CA LEU A 155 -0.53 3.79 13.27
C LEU A 155 -0.46 3.80 11.74
N ILE A 156 -1.40 3.12 11.09
CA ILE A 156 -1.56 3.08 9.63
C ILE A 156 -2.99 3.38 9.22
N GLU A 157 -3.18 3.99 8.05
CA GLU A 157 -4.49 4.24 7.45
C GLU A 157 -4.89 3.07 6.54
N VAL A 158 -6.05 2.45 6.75
CA VAL A 158 -6.43 1.17 6.13
C VAL A 158 -7.69 1.23 5.26
N THR A 159 -8.33 2.38 5.11
CA THR A 159 -9.57 2.54 4.33
C THR A 159 -9.43 2.02 2.91
N LYS A 160 -8.28 2.28 2.26
CA LYS A 160 -8.02 1.85 0.89
C LYS A 160 -7.87 0.34 0.74
N LEU A 161 -7.46 -0.37 1.79
CA LEU A 161 -7.40 -1.83 1.79
C LEU A 161 -8.79 -2.44 1.49
N PHE A 162 -9.85 -1.82 2.00
CA PHE A 162 -11.22 -2.34 1.90
C PHE A 162 -12.11 -1.61 0.87
N SER A 163 -11.68 -0.47 0.34
CA SER A 163 -12.44 0.32 -0.65
C SER A 163 -11.89 0.24 -2.08
N GLU A 164 -10.67 -0.24 -2.27
CA GLU A 164 -10.07 -0.51 -3.58
C GLU A 164 -10.15 -2.00 -3.94
N ASP A 165 -9.84 -2.33 -5.19
CA ASP A 165 -9.84 -3.72 -5.67
C ASP A 165 -8.57 -4.47 -5.22
N VAL A 166 -8.58 -4.92 -3.96
CA VAL A 166 -7.55 -5.81 -3.41
C VAL A 166 -7.99 -7.25 -3.68
N LYS A 167 -7.38 -7.89 -4.69
CA LYS A 167 -7.91 -9.15 -5.26
C LYS A 167 -8.21 -10.24 -4.22
N PRO A 168 -7.34 -10.50 -3.21
CA PRO A 168 -7.64 -11.46 -2.15
C PRO A 168 -8.87 -11.15 -1.28
N LEU A 169 -9.23 -9.87 -1.13
CA LEU A 169 -10.41 -9.45 -0.38
C LEU A 169 -11.69 -9.40 -1.23
N GLY A 170 -11.52 -9.48 -2.55
CA GLY A 170 -12.61 -9.35 -3.51
C GLY A 170 -13.08 -10.67 -4.09
N PHE A 171 -13.59 -10.58 -5.31
CA PHE A 171 -14.17 -11.71 -6.03
C PHE A 171 -13.07 -12.69 -6.50
N PRO A 172 -13.23 -14.02 -6.35
CA PRO A 172 -12.19 -14.98 -6.72
C PRO A 172 -11.77 -14.87 -8.19
N GLN A 173 -10.46 -14.98 -8.45
CA GLN A 173 -9.87 -14.76 -9.77
C GLN A 173 -10.45 -15.67 -10.86
N SER A 174 -10.76 -16.94 -10.53
CA SER A 174 -11.40 -17.88 -11.46
C SER A 174 -12.77 -17.39 -11.92
N ARG A 175 -13.58 -16.88 -10.98
CA ARG A 175 -14.90 -16.33 -11.27
C ARG A 175 -14.79 -14.99 -12.00
N ARG A 176 -13.81 -14.14 -11.66
CA ARG A 176 -13.55 -12.89 -12.41
C ARG A 176 -13.30 -13.16 -13.89
N LYS A 177 -12.54 -14.21 -14.23
CA LYS A 177 -12.32 -14.63 -15.62
C LYS A 177 -13.62 -15.03 -16.32
N GLY A 178 -14.44 -15.85 -15.66
CA GLY A 178 -15.72 -16.31 -16.21
C GLY A 178 -16.70 -15.18 -16.50
N TYR A 179 -16.84 -14.23 -15.58
CA TYR A 179 -17.74 -13.07 -15.72
C TYR A 179 -17.08 -11.85 -16.38
N LYS A 180 -15.83 -11.96 -16.84
CA LYS A 180 -15.05 -10.86 -17.45
C LYS A 180 -14.97 -9.61 -16.56
N ILE A 181 -14.84 -9.81 -15.25
CA ILE A 181 -14.74 -8.72 -14.26
C ILE A 181 -13.31 -8.18 -14.26
N SER A 182 -13.16 -6.93 -14.70
CA SER A 182 -11.87 -6.23 -14.74
C SER A 182 -11.46 -5.69 -13.37
N SER A 183 -12.32 -4.94 -12.69
CA SER A 183 -12.07 -4.37 -11.36
C SER A 183 -13.35 -4.10 -10.57
N LEU A 184 -13.20 -3.89 -9.27
CA LEU A 184 -14.25 -3.34 -8.41
C LEU A 184 -14.46 -1.84 -8.71
N ASN A 185 -15.70 -1.37 -8.64
CA ASN A 185 -16.05 0.03 -8.82
C ASN A 185 -16.01 0.77 -7.48
N SER A 186 -14.88 1.43 -7.19
CA SER A 186 -14.64 2.13 -5.92
C SER A 186 -15.67 3.23 -5.60
N LYS A 187 -16.32 3.83 -6.61
CA LYS A 187 -17.38 4.84 -6.40
C LYS A 187 -18.68 4.25 -5.83
N LYS A 188 -18.86 2.94 -5.94
CA LYS A 188 -20.02 2.20 -5.43
C LYS A 188 -19.64 1.25 -4.29
N SER A 189 -18.45 1.43 -3.71
CA SER A 189 -17.94 0.59 -2.65
C SER A 189 -17.59 1.44 -1.45
N PHE A 190 -18.05 0.99 -0.29
CA PHE A 190 -17.88 1.68 0.97
C PHE A 190 -17.78 0.65 2.09
N ILE A 191 -17.20 1.07 3.20
CA ILE A 191 -17.01 0.24 4.38
C ILE A 191 -18.25 0.41 5.26
N GLU A 192 -19.05 -0.65 5.39
CA GLU A 192 -20.21 -0.67 6.29
C GLU A 192 -19.76 -0.52 7.75
N SER A 193 -18.79 -1.35 8.16
CA SER A 193 -18.15 -1.28 9.47
C SER A 193 -16.83 -2.05 9.46
N ILE A 194 -15.96 -1.70 10.41
CA ILE A 194 -14.81 -2.52 10.82
C ILE A 194 -14.93 -2.66 12.34
N LYS A 195 -14.62 -3.84 12.87
CA LYS A 195 -14.76 -4.17 14.28
C LYS A 195 -13.49 -4.85 14.74
N SER A 196 -13.08 -4.60 15.96
CA SER A 196 -11.92 -5.27 16.57
C SER A 196 -12.39 -6.38 17.51
N TYR A 197 -11.56 -7.42 17.64
CA TYR A 197 -11.78 -8.50 18.59
C TYR A 197 -10.50 -8.74 19.39
N PRO A 198 -10.57 -9.25 20.64
CA PRO A 198 -9.37 -9.41 21.48
C PRO A 198 -8.29 -10.31 20.88
N GLU A 199 -8.70 -11.36 20.15
CA GLU A 199 -7.81 -12.37 19.57
C GLU A 199 -7.84 -12.39 18.04
N ASN A 200 -8.59 -11.47 17.41
CA ASN A 200 -8.74 -11.41 15.97
C ASN A 200 -8.86 -9.96 15.47
N ILE A 201 -8.41 -9.74 14.24
CA ILE A 201 -8.53 -8.46 13.54
C ILE A 201 -9.93 -8.32 12.95
#